data_AF-A0A2M9C5E7-F1
#
_entry.id   AF-A0A2M9C5E7-F1
#
_cell.length_a   1.000
_cell.length_b   1.000
_cell.length_c   1.000
_cell.angle_alpha   90.00
_cell.angle_beta   90.00
_cell.angle_gamma   90.00
#
_symmetry.space_group_name_H-M   'P 1'
#
loop_
_entity.id
_entity.type
_entity.pdbx_description
1 polymer ?
#
loop_
_entity_poly.entity_id
_entity_poly.type
_entity_poly.pdbx_seq_one_letter_code
_entity_poly.pdbx_strand_id
1 'polypeptide(L)'
;MPAPAEDRRYATLVAAFSAMGYGALLVAAFGILSLLTDRDVIDDPDAGPLVGPVMTVAAILFVLLVLVRVGRATPLARQRPRLWLSLGVGLGAYLVFALVGALAFSIGTGAVLGFLGFAFSQLISPFAVAAGVAAIVVTLLFSLILASRGGGSERPEWPWEHNEQ
;
A
#
# COMPACT_ATOMS: atom_id res chain seq x y z
N MET A 1 21.70 15.60 0.70
CA MET A 1 22.00 15.09 -0.66
C MET A 1 20.96 14.07 -1.05
N PRO A 2 20.39 14.14 -2.27
CA PRO A 2 19.50 13.10 -2.80
C PRO A 2 20.26 11.77 -2.93
N ALA A 3 19.55 10.64 -2.83
CA ALA A 3 20.15 9.32 -2.98
C ALA A 3 20.79 9.13 -4.37
N PRO A 4 21.86 8.31 -4.48
CA PRO A 4 22.45 7.91 -5.77
C PRO A 4 21.38 7.44 -6.78
N ALA A 5 21.66 7.57 -8.07
CA ALA A 5 20.69 7.18 -9.12
C ALA A 5 20.30 5.70 -9.05
N GLU A 6 21.23 4.82 -8.67
CA GLU A 6 21.02 3.38 -8.54
C GLU A 6 20.09 3.02 -7.37
N ASP A 7 20.32 3.62 -6.20
CA ASP A 7 19.47 3.50 -5.02
C ASP A 7 18.02 3.89 -5.30
N ARG A 8 17.81 4.98 -6.07
CA ARG A 8 16.46 5.41 -6.47
C ARG A 8 15.78 4.44 -7.42
N ARG A 9 16.53 3.83 -8.35
CA ARG A 9 15.99 2.81 -9.26
C ARG A 9 15.57 1.57 -8.48
N TYR A 10 16.44 1.09 -7.60
CA TYR A 10 16.13 -0.06 -6.74
C TYR A 10 14.91 0.20 -5.86
N ALA A 11 14.86 1.34 -5.16
CA ALA A 11 13.71 1.69 -4.32
C ALA A 11 12.40 1.77 -5.14
N THR A 12 12.46 2.26 -6.38
CA THR A 12 11.31 2.29 -7.28
C THR A 12 10.86 0.88 -7.68
N LEU A 13 11.79 -0.02 -7.99
CA LEU A 13 11.48 -1.42 -8.31
C LEU A 13 10.86 -2.14 -7.12
N VAL A 14 11.46 -2.03 -5.94
CA VAL A 14 10.93 -2.65 -4.71
C VAL A 14 9.53 -2.08 -4.39
N ALA A 15 9.30 -0.78 -4.62
CA ALA A 15 7.98 -0.17 -4.45
C ALA A 15 6.95 -0.75 -5.42
N ALA A 16 7.31 -0.95 -6.69
CA ALA A 16 6.44 -1.56 -7.69
C ALA A 16 6.06 -3.01 -7.32
N PHE A 17 7.04 -3.84 -6.95
CA PHE A 17 6.80 -5.21 -6.49
C PHE A 17 5.96 -5.24 -5.20
N SER A 18 6.21 -4.33 -4.27
CA SER A 18 5.43 -4.22 -3.03
C SER A 18 3.98 -3.83 -3.31
N ALA A 19 3.73 -2.89 -4.22
CA ALA A 19 2.38 -2.52 -4.62
C ALA A 19 1.64 -3.68 -5.33
N MET A 20 2.35 -4.44 -6.16
CA MET A 20 1.78 -5.64 -6.80
C MET A 20 1.47 -6.73 -5.77
N GLY A 21 2.36 -6.95 -4.80
CA GLY A 21 2.14 -7.83 -3.66
C GLY A 21 0.96 -7.39 -2.79
N TYR A 22 0.79 -6.08 -2.58
CA TYR A 22 -0.39 -5.52 -1.90
C TYR A 22 -1.68 -5.84 -2.67
N GLY A 23 -1.70 -5.64 -3.99
CA GLY A 23 -2.85 -5.99 -4.82
C GLY A 23 -3.20 -7.49 -4.73
N ALA A 24 -2.20 -8.37 -4.80
CA ALA A 24 -2.41 -9.81 -4.63
C ALA A 24 -2.95 -10.16 -3.23
N LEU A 25 -2.42 -9.50 -2.19
CA LEU A 25 -2.86 -9.69 -0.81
C LEU A 25 -4.31 -9.23 -0.60
N LEU A 26 -4.73 -8.14 -1.24
CA LEU A 26 -6.12 -7.69 -1.25
C LEU A 26 -7.04 -8.73 -1.89
N VAL A 27 -6.69 -9.23 -3.08
CA VAL A 27 -7.50 -10.24 -3.77
C VAL A 27 -7.66 -11.51 -2.90
N ALA A 28 -6.57 -11.98 -2.30
CA ALA A 28 -6.60 -13.13 -1.42
C ALA A 28 -7.43 -12.86 -0.14
N ALA A 29 -7.22 -11.72 0.52
CA ALA A 29 -7.93 -11.35 1.73
C ALA A 29 -9.43 -11.16 1.48
N PHE A 30 -9.80 -10.53 0.37
CA PHE A 30 -11.20 -10.33 -0.02
C PHE A 30 -11.87 -11.66 -0.36
N GLY A 31 -11.19 -12.57 -1.05
CA GLY A 31 -11.71 -13.91 -1.31
C GLY A 31 -11.95 -14.70 -0.01
N ILE A 32 -10.99 -14.69 0.92
CA ILE A 32 -11.13 -15.36 2.22
C ILE A 32 -12.26 -14.73 3.04
N LEU A 33 -12.32 -13.40 3.11
CA LEU A 33 -13.37 -12.69 3.83
C LEU A 33 -14.74 -12.98 3.24
N SER A 34 -14.88 -12.93 1.92
CA SER A 34 -16.13 -13.21 1.23
C SER A 34 -16.66 -14.61 1.57
N LEU A 35 -15.79 -15.63 1.55
CA LEU A 35 -16.15 -17.00 1.95
C LEU A 35 -16.51 -17.12 3.44
N LEU A 36 -15.85 -16.36 4.31
CA LEU A 36 -16.10 -16.41 5.76
C LEU A 36 -17.37 -15.66 6.17
N THR A 37 -17.64 -14.54 5.53
CA THR A 37 -18.78 -13.67 5.87
C THR A 37 -20.02 -13.97 5.06
N ASP A 38 -19.92 -14.84 4.04
CA ASP A 38 -20.97 -15.13 3.06
C ASP A 38 -21.57 -13.84 2.48
N ARG A 39 -20.66 -12.89 2.20
CA ARG A 39 -20.96 -11.54 1.73
C ARG A 39 -20.09 -11.22 0.53
N ASP A 40 -20.66 -10.46 -0.39
CA ASP A 40 -19.91 -9.89 -1.48
C ASP A 40 -19.13 -8.66 -1.01
N VAL A 41 -18.03 -8.36 -1.70
CA VAL A 41 -17.20 -7.18 -1.38
C VAL A 41 -18.02 -5.88 -1.48
N ILE A 42 -19.08 -5.88 -2.29
CA ILE A 42 -20.11 -4.84 -2.38
C ILE A 42 -21.48 -5.54 -2.37
N ASP A 43 -22.15 -5.53 -1.21
CA ASP A 43 -23.47 -6.16 -1.02
C ASP A 43 -24.64 -5.28 -1.52
N ASP A 44 -24.36 -4.07 -2.03
CA ASP A 44 -25.39 -3.09 -2.38
C ASP A 44 -25.80 -3.24 -3.87
N PRO A 45 -27.04 -3.69 -4.19
CA PRO A 45 -27.49 -3.90 -5.56
C PRO A 45 -27.56 -2.61 -6.40
N ASP A 46 -27.57 -1.44 -5.76
CA ASP A 46 -27.53 -0.13 -6.42
C ASP A 46 -26.09 0.35 -6.70
N ALA A 47 -25.07 -0.32 -6.17
CA ALA A 47 -23.68 0.02 -6.43
C ALA A 47 -23.22 -0.59 -7.77
N GLY A 48 -22.76 0.27 -8.68
CA GLY A 48 -22.31 -0.16 -10.00
C GLY A 48 -21.18 -1.21 -9.93
N PRO A 49 -21.12 -2.20 -10.84
CA PRO A 49 -20.13 -3.29 -10.83
C PRO A 49 -18.66 -2.84 -10.80
N LEU A 50 -18.39 -1.59 -11.18
CA LEU A 50 -17.06 -0.99 -11.24
C LEU A 50 -16.59 -0.39 -9.92
N VAL A 51 -17.46 -0.23 -8.91
CA VAL A 51 -17.11 0.42 -7.63
C VAL A 51 -15.96 -0.33 -6.93
N GLY A 52 -16.09 -1.66 -6.77
CA GLY A 52 -15.05 -2.49 -6.14
C GLY A 52 -13.69 -2.45 -6.84
N PRO A 53 -13.63 -2.70 -8.16
CA PRO A 53 -12.39 -2.58 -8.92
C PRO A 53 -11.75 -1.19 -8.82
N VAL A 54 -12.53 -0.11 -8.93
CA VAL A 54 -12.03 1.27 -8.86
C VAL A 54 -11.43 1.59 -7.49
N MET A 55 -12.10 1.19 -6.40
CA MET A 55 -11.61 1.37 -5.03
C MET A 55 -10.28 0.63 -4.81
N THR A 56 -10.21 -0.61 -5.28
CA THR A 56 -9.03 -1.46 -5.15
C THR A 56 -7.85 -0.85 -5.90
N VAL A 57 -8.06 -0.43 -7.15
CA VAL A 57 -7.03 0.23 -7.97
C VAL A 57 -6.57 1.53 -7.32
N ALA A 58 -7.49 2.35 -6.80
CA ALA A 58 -7.13 3.60 -6.13
C ALA A 58 -6.27 3.37 -4.88
N ALA A 59 -6.59 2.35 -4.07
CA ALA A 59 -5.79 1.98 -2.91
C ALA A 59 -4.38 1.49 -3.30
N ILE A 60 -4.28 0.66 -4.36
CA ILE A 60 -2.99 0.19 -4.88
C ILE A 60 -2.14 1.37 -5.37
N LEU A 61 -2.74 2.30 -6.13
CA LEU A 61 -2.05 3.49 -6.62
C LEU A 61 -1.60 4.40 -5.48
N PHE A 62 -2.43 4.58 -4.44
CA PHE A 62 -2.05 5.35 -3.25
C PHE A 62 -0.80 4.75 -2.58
N VAL A 63 -0.82 3.45 -2.30
CA VAL A 63 0.32 2.74 -1.69
C VAL A 63 1.56 2.88 -2.56
N LEU A 64 1.45 2.63 -3.86
CA LEU A 64 2.57 2.78 -4.81
C LEU A 64 3.17 4.18 -4.78
N LEU A 65 2.35 5.22 -4.87
CA LEU A 65 2.81 6.62 -4.89
C LEU A 65 3.52 7.00 -3.59
N VAL A 66 3.00 6.58 -2.45
CA VAL A 66 3.64 6.84 -1.16
C VAL A 66 4.98 6.12 -1.04
N LEU A 67 5.04 4.83 -1.40
CA LEU A 67 6.29 4.04 -1.35
C LEU A 67 7.35 4.63 -2.29
N VAL A 68 6.99 5.01 -3.52
CA VAL A 68 7.91 5.67 -4.46
C VAL A 68 8.41 7.00 -3.90
N ARG A 69 7.53 7.81 -3.29
CA ARG A 69 7.90 9.10 -2.71
C ARG A 69 8.86 8.93 -1.53
N VAL A 70 8.57 8.00 -0.63
CA VAL A 70 9.41 7.69 0.54
C VAL A 70 10.77 7.14 0.11
N GLY A 71 10.77 6.18 -0.81
CA GLY A 71 11.98 5.55 -1.35
C GLY A 71 12.89 6.51 -2.11
N ARG A 72 12.32 7.56 -2.74
CA ARG A 72 13.11 8.61 -3.41
C ARG A 72 13.62 9.70 -2.48
N ALA A 73 12.87 10.01 -1.42
CA ALA A 73 13.20 11.10 -0.50
C ALA A 73 14.29 10.73 0.52
N THR A 74 14.42 9.44 0.87
CA THR A 74 15.29 9.00 1.97
C THR A 74 16.45 8.14 1.47
N PRO A 75 17.72 8.56 1.67
CA PRO A 75 18.89 7.74 1.38
C PRO A 75 18.86 6.41 2.14
N LEU A 76 19.20 5.29 1.48
CA LEU A 76 19.15 3.94 2.06
C LEU A 76 19.91 3.84 3.40
N ALA A 77 21.08 4.48 3.49
CA ALA A 77 21.92 4.51 4.69
C ALA A 77 21.27 5.16 5.94
N ARG A 78 20.15 5.89 5.78
CA ARG A 78 19.40 6.50 6.90
C ARG A 78 18.00 5.94 7.07
N GLN A 79 17.64 4.90 6.32
CA GLN A 79 16.32 4.29 6.44
C GLN A 79 16.25 3.42 7.69
N ARG A 80 15.56 3.94 8.70
CA ARG A 80 15.13 3.16 9.86
C ARG A 80 13.70 2.68 9.64
N PRO A 81 13.34 1.47 10.11
CA PRO A 81 11.96 1.02 10.10
C PRO A 81 11.13 2.01 10.92
N ARG A 82 10.31 2.82 10.22
CA ARG A 82 9.44 3.81 10.85
C ARG A 82 8.06 3.19 10.99
N LEU A 83 7.81 2.54 12.12
CA LEU A 83 6.50 1.97 12.45
C LEU A 83 5.37 3.00 12.25
N TRP A 84 5.61 4.25 12.63
CA TRP A 84 4.66 5.36 12.44
C TRP A 84 4.31 5.65 10.98
N LEU A 85 5.27 5.49 10.07
CA LEU A 85 5.00 5.67 8.64
C LEU A 85 4.06 4.57 8.15
N SER A 86 4.30 3.33 8.55
CA SER A 86 3.45 2.21 8.13
C SER A 86 2.01 2.37 8.64
N LEU A 87 1.84 2.79 9.90
CA LEU A 87 0.51 3.10 10.44
C LEU A 87 -0.18 4.23 9.65
N GLY A 88 0.56 5.28 9.28
CA GLY A 88 0.04 6.37 8.45
C GLY A 88 -0.36 5.91 7.04
N VAL A 89 0.40 5.01 6.42
CA VAL A 89 0.07 4.44 5.10
C VAL A 89 -1.13 3.50 5.19
N GLY A 90 -1.20 2.68 6.24
CA GLY A 90 -2.36 1.83 6.53
C GLY A 90 -3.64 2.62 6.67
N LEU A 91 -3.62 3.66 7.51
CA LEU A 91 -4.76 4.54 7.70
C LEU A 91 -5.11 5.30 6.42
N GLY A 92 -4.10 5.78 5.68
CA GLY A 92 -4.30 6.43 4.39
C GLY A 92 -4.95 5.52 3.35
N ALA A 93 -4.49 4.26 3.24
CA ALA A 93 -5.06 3.28 2.31
C ALA A 93 -6.51 2.93 2.68
N TYR A 94 -6.79 2.77 3.98
CA TYR A 94 -8.14 2.59 4.50
C TYR A 94 -9.07 3.75 4.14
N LEU A 95 -8.62 4.99 4.37
CA LEU A 95 -9.41 6.19 4.06
C LEU A 95 -9.60 6.36 2.54
N VAL A 96 -8.56 6.14 1.73
CA VAL A 96 -8.66 6.21 0.27
C VAL A 96 -9.65 5.17 -0.24
N PHE A 97 -9.59 3.93 0.27
CA PHE A 97 -10.55 2.89 -0.11
C PHE A 97 -11.98 3.32 0.22
N ALA A 98 -12.26 3.76 1.44
CA ALA A 98 -13.60 4.20 1.86
C ALA A 98 -14.10 5.44 1.08
N LEU A 99 -13.27 6.47 0.93
CA LEU A 99 -13.63 7.72 0.24
C LEU A 99 -13.86 7.50 -1.26
N VAL A 100 -13.01 6.71 -1.92
CA VAL A 100 -13.17 6.40 -3.34
C VAL A 100 -14.44 5.57 -3.56
N GLY A 101 -14.77 4.66 -2.63
CA GLY A 101 -16.02 3.91 -2.68
C GLY A 101 -17.24 4.80 -2.58
N ALA A 102 -17.24 5.70 -1.59
CA ALA A 102 -18.32 6.65 -1.41
C ALA A 102 -18.48 7.60 -2.61
N LEU A 103 -17.36 8.07 -3.18
CA LEU A 103 -17.37 8.89 -4.40
C LEU A 103 -17.94 8.11 -5.59
N ALA A 104 -17.44 6.90 -5.85
CA ALA A 104 -17.91 6.06 -6.95
C ALA A 104 -19.40 5.73 -6.82
N PHE A 105 -19.88 5.44 -5.60
CA PHE A 105 -21.30 5.23 -5.31
C PHE A 105 -22.14 6.49 -5.59
N SER A 106 -21.69 7.66 -5.11
CA SER A 106 -22.41 8.92 -5.32
C SER A 106 -22.52 9.33 -6.79
N ILE A 107 -21.49 9.04 -7.59
CA ILE A 107 -21.50 9.27 -9.04
C ILE A 107 -22.44 8.31 -9.74
N GLY A 108 -22.49 7.04 -9.31
CA GLY A 108 -23.36 6.02 -9.88
C GLY A 108 -24.85 6.23 -9.61
N THR A 109 -25.21 6.74 -8.42
CA THR A 109 -26.61 6.92 -7.98
C THR A 109 -27.13 8.35 -8.10
N GLY A 110 -26.25 9.36 -8.28
CA GLY A 110 -26.63 10.77 -8.32
C GLY A 110 -27.09 11.35 -6.98
N ALA A 111 -27.12 10.55 -5.92
CA ALA A 111 -27.58 10.95 -4.59
C ALA A 111 -26.41 11.43 -3.72
N VAL A 112 -26.19 12.75 -3.70
CA VAL A 112 -25.12 13.39 -2.89
C VAL A 112 -25.26 13.11 -1.39
N LEU A 113 -26.49 12.94 -0.89
CA LEU A 113 -26.77 12.63 0.52
C LEU A 113 -26.51 11.16 0.88
N GLY A 114 -26.54 10.24 -0.08
CA GLY A 114 -26.19 8.82 0.13
C GLY A 114 -24.70 8.58 0.36
N PHE A 115 -23.86 9.54 -0.03
CA PHE A 115 -22.41 9.53 0.16
C PHE A 115 -21.98 9.26 1.60
N LEU A 116 -22.60 9.94 2.57
CA LEU A 116 -22.24 9.82 3.98
C LEU A 116 -22.66 8.46 4.57
N GLY A 117 -23.85 7.96 4.21
CA GLY A 117 -24.33 6.66 4.67
C GLY A 117 -23.48 5.51 4.15
N PHE A 118 -23.16 5.54 2.85
CA PHE A 118 -22.28 4.54 2.22
C PHE A 118 -20.83 4.64 2.70
N ALA A 119 -20.31 5.86 2.92
CA ALA A 119 -18.99 6.03 3.53
C ALA A 119 -18.93 5.39 4.91
N PHE A 120 -19.94 5.61 5.76
CA PHE A 120 -19.98 5.03 7.11
C PHE A 120 -20.10 3.51 7.11
N SER A 121 -20.94 2.92 6.25
CA SER A 121 -21.02 1.45 6.11
C SER A 121 -19.70 0.87 5.60
N GLN A 122 -19.04 1.56 4.66
CA GLN A 122 -17.76 1.13 4.13
C GLN A 122 -16.61 1.28 5.14
N LEU A 123 -16.64 2.30 6.01
CA LEU A 123 -15.65 2.44 7.09
C LEU A 123 -15.72 1.25 8.06
N ILE A 124 -16.91 0.72 8.34
CA ILE A 124 -17.09 -0.40 9.28
C ILE A 124 -16.86 -1.76 8.59
N SER A 125 -16.76 -1.76 7.25
CA SER A 125 -16.61 -2.97 6.46
C SER A 125 -15.32 -3.74 6.80
N PRO A 126 -15.39 -5.07 6.98
CA PRO A 126 -14.21 -5.90 7.20
C PRO A 126 -13.22 -5.82 6.01
N PHE A 127 -13.72 -5.53 4.80
CA PHE A 127 -12.90 -5.35 3.60
C PHE A 127 -12.03 -4.09 3.67
N ALA A 128 -12.56 -2.98 4.19
CA ALA A 128 -11.79 -1.76 4.37
C ALA A 128 -10.69 -1.96 5.42
N VAL A 129 -11.02 -2.62 6.54
CA VAL A 129 -10.05 -2.97 7.58
C VAL A 129 -8.94 -3.85 7.02
N ALA A 130 -9.28 -4.89 6.25
CA ALA A 130 -8.29 -5.74 5.60
C ALA A 130 -7.37 -4.98 4.66
N ALA A 131 -7.89 -4.01 3.91
CA ALA A 131 -7.08 -3.15 3.05
C ALA A 131 -6.07 -2.32 3.85
N GLY A 132 -6.50 -1.71 4.95
CA GLY A 132 -5.62 -0.99 5.86
C GLY A 132 -4.53 -1.88 6.46
N VAL A 133 -4.89 -3.06 6.98
CA VAL A 133 -3.94 -4.01 7.58
C VAL A 133 -2.95 -4.53 6.54
N ALA A 134 -3.41 -4.90 5.36
CA ALA A 134 -2.56 -5.32 4.24
C ALA A 134 -1.54 -4.23 3.88
N ALA A 135 -1.96 -2.95 3.85
CA ALA A 135 -1.07 -1.84 3.56
C ALA A 135 -0.01 -1.63 4.65
N ILE A 136 -0.36 -1.84 5.93
CA ILE A 136 0.59 -1.80 7.05
C ILE A 136 1.66 -2.89 6.87
N VAL A 137 1.23 -4.13 6.62
CA VAL A 137 2.15 -5.27 6.46
C VAL A 137 3.11 -5.03 5.30
N VAL A 138 2.59 -4.66 4.13
CA VAL A 138 3.42 -4.43 2.94
C VAL A 138 4.38 -3.26 3.13
N THR A 139 3.92 -2.16 3.75
CA THR A 139 4.79 -1.00 4.00
C THR A 139 5.90 -1.33 5.00
N LEU A 140 5.61 -2.17 6.01
CA LEU A 140 6.64 -2.67 6.93
C LEU A 140 7.67 -3.53 6.20
N LEU A 141 7.22 -4.50 5.41
CA LEU A 141 8.11 -5.36 4.62
C LEU A 141 8.97 -4.54 3.66
N PHE A 142 8.39 -3.57 2.95
CA PHE A 142 9.13 -2.64 2.11
C PHE A 142 10.23 -1.92 2.90
N SER A 143 9.90 -1.38 4.08
CA SER A 143 10.86 -0.66 4.92
C SER A 143 11.98 -1.57 5.44
N LEU A 144 11.68 -2.84 5.74
CA LEU A 144 12.66 -3.83 6.19
C LEU A 144 13.62 -4.22 5.06
N ILE A 145 13.12 -4.47 3.85
CA ILE A 145 13.92 -4.79 2.67
C ILE A 145 14.89 -3.64 2.34
N LEU A 146 14.40 -2.41 2.48
CA LEU A 146 15.18 -1.23 2.13
C LEU A 146 16.22 -0.91 3.23
N ALA A 147 15.87 -1.16 4.50
CA ALA A 147 16.80 -1.07 5.63
C ALA A 147 17.89 -2.15 5.61
N SER A 148 17.58 -3.39 5.20
CA SER A 148 18.58 -4.48 5.15
C SER A 148 19.68 -4.21 4.12
N ARG A 149 19.37 -3.50 3.03
CA ARG A 149 20.38 -3.09 2.05
C ARG A 149 21.23 -1.90 2.53
N GLY A 150 20.65 -0.98 3.29
CA GLY A 150 21.36 0.19 3.82
C GLY A 150 22.32 -0.12 4.98
N GLY A 151 22.16 -1.26 5.64
CA GLY A 151 22.89 -1.61 6.86
C GLY A 151 24.17 -2.44 6.70
N GLY A 152 24.49 -3.00 5.53
CA GLY A 152 25.59 -3.98 5.51
C GLY A 152 25.96 -4.60 4.17
N SER A 153 26.02 -3.84 3.09
CA SER A 153 26.89 -4.25 1.99
C SER A 153 27.70 -3.07 1.49
N GLU A 154 28.67 -2.66 2.30
CA GLU A 154 30.00 -2.51 1.72
C GLU A 154 30.25 -3.78 0.90
N ARG A 155 30.76 -3.65 -0.33
CA ARG A 155 31.16 -4.84 -1.09
C ARG A 155 32.01 -5.68 -0.12
N PRO A 156 31.85 -7.02 -0.06
CA PRO A 156 32.78 -7.82 0.70
C PRO A 156 34.17 -7.56 0.12
N GLU A 157 34.92 -6.68 0.77
CA GLU A 157 36.28 -6.33 0.41
C GLU A 157 37.12 -7.50 0.89
N TRP A 158 37.71 -8.20 -0.06
CA TRP A 158 38.41 -9.41 0.29
C TRP A 158 39.75 -9.07 0.95
N PRO A 159 40.25 -9.91 1.87
CA PRO A 159 41.47 -9.60 2.64
C PRO A 159 42.69 -9.29 1.76
N TRP A 160 42.72 -9.74 0.51
CA TRP A 160 43.81 -9.51 -0.43
C TRP A 160 43.76 -8.16 -1.18
N GLU A 161 42.66 -7.41 -1.14
CA GLU A 161 42.54 -6.08 -1.76
C GLU A 161 43.30 -4.99 -0.98
N HIS A 162 43.77 -5.32 0.23
CA HIS A 162 44.45 -4.40 1.15
C HIS A 162 45.98 -4.41 1.01
N ASN A 163 46.53 -5.19 0.07
CA ASN A 163 47.97 -5.49 0.00
C ASN A 163 48.77 -4.57 -0.95
N GLU A 164 48.16 -3.52 -1.52
CA GLU A 164 48.81 -2.64 -2.51
C GLU A 164 49.12 -1.22 -2.01
N GLN A 165 49.14 -0.99 -0.69
CA GLN A 165 49.56 0.29 -0.09
C GLN A 165 50.85 0.16 0.73
#